data_AF-A0A7X1GVY5-F1
#
_entry.id   AF-A0A7X1GVY5-F1
#
_cell.length_a   1.000
_cell.length_b   1.000
_cell.length_c   1.000
_cell.angle_alpha   90.00
_cell.angle_beta   90.00
_cell.angle_gamma   90.00
#
_symmetry.space_group_name_H-M   'P 1'
#
loop_
_entity.id
_entity.type
_entity.pdbx_description
1 polymer ?
#
loop_
_entity_poly.entity_id
_entity_poly.type
_entity_poly.pdbx_seq_one_letter_code
_entity_poly.pdbx_strand_id
1 'polypeptide(L)' 'MPPQSDYGCSDYRTEMILVGLRARLQQDNLTDEERRKLENELSDLEKDFYG' A
#
# COMPACT_ATOMS: atom_id res chain seq x y z
N MET A 1 -12.27 25.39 14.57
CA MET A 1 -12.29 24.46 13.42
C MET A 1 -11.29 23.36 13.73
N PRO A 2 -11.63 22.07 13.56
CA PRO A 2 -10.62 21.03 13.63
C PRO A 2 -9.68 21.18 12.43
N PRO A 3 -8.40 20.79 12.55
CA PRO A 3 -7.47 20.86 11.44
C PRO A 3 -7.96 19.90 10.35
N GLN A 4 -8.20 20.45 9.16
CA GLN A 4 -8.45 19.67 7.96
C GLN A 4 -7.11 19.00 7.67
N SER A 5 -7.01 17.71 7.97
CA SER A 5 -5.88 16.89 7.54
C SER A 5 -5.78 17.05 6.01
N ASP A 6 -4.71 17.71 5.55
CA ASP A 6 -4.36 17.88 4.14
C ASP A 6 -4.18 16.49 3.55
N TYR A 7 -5.28 15.87 3.15
CA TYR A 7 -5.27 14.65 2.37
C TYR A 7 -4.78 15.06 0.98
N GLY A 8 -3.47 15.07 0.82
CA GLY A 8 -2.81 15.57 -0.36
C GLY A 8 -2.88 14.56 -1.50
N CYS A 9 -2.59 15.02 -2.71
CA CYS A 9 -2.41 14.13 -3.87
C CYS A 9 -1.36 13.04 -3.61
N SER A 10 -0.42 13.28 -2.69
CA SER A 10 0.58 12.30 -2.24
C SER A 10 -0.06 11.16 -1.44
N ASP A 11 -0.98 11.45 -0.53
CA ASP A 11 -1.69 10.46 0.28
C ASP A 11 -2.58 9.58 -0.58
N TYR A 12 -3.36 10.21 -1.47
CA TYR A 12 -4.19 9.50 -2.43
C TYR A 12 -3.37 8.56 -3.32
N ARG A 13 -2.19 8.99 -3.77
CA ARG A 13 -1.30 8.19 -4.60
C ARG A 13 -0.78 6.97 -3.84
N THR A 14 -0.36 7.16 -2.59
CA THR A 14 0.14 6.06 -1.76
C THR A 14 -0.96 5.05 -1.46
N GLU A 15 -2.17 5.50 -1.15
CA GLU A 15 -3.32 4.60 -0.99
C GLU A 15 -3.65 3.83 -2.26
N MET A 16 -3.63 4.49 -3.42
CA MET A 16 -3.85 3.82 -4.71
C MET A 16 -2.80 2.72 -4.96
N ILE A 17 -1.53 2.96 -4.58
CA ILE A 17 -0.46 1.97 -4.69
C ILE A 17 -0.72 0.80 -3.71
N LEU A 18 -1.07 1.08 -2.46
CA LEU A 18 -1.42 0.06 -1.44
C LEU A 18 -2.58 -0.83 -1.90
N VAL A 19 -3.63 -0.23 -2.45
CA VAL A 19 -4.78 -0.95 -3.01
C VAL A 19 -4.36 -1.84 -4.18
N GLY A 20 -3.51 -1.33 -5.08
CA GLY A 20 -2.98 -2.10 -6.20
C GLY A 20 -2.11 -3.29 -5.77
N LEU A 21 -1.26 -3.10 -4.75
CA LEU A 21 -0.44 -4.15 -4.19
C LEU A 21 -1.29 -5.23 -3.49
N ARG A 22 -2.30 -4.84 -2.70
CA ARG A 22 -3.27 -5.79 -2.11
C ARG A 22 -4.05 -6.57 -3.16
N ALA A 23 -4.51 -5.89 -4.21
CA ALA A 23 -5.23 -6.55 -5.31
C ALA A 23 -4.34 -7.57 -6.04
N ARG A 24 -3.05 -7.26 -6.22
CA ARG A 24 -2.06 -8.22 -6.75
C ARG A 24 -1.88 -9.40 -5.81
N LEU A 25 -1.72 -9.15 -4.51
CA LEU A 25 -1.56 -10.17 -3.47
C LEU A 25 -2.74 -11.16 -3.39
N GLN A 26 -3.92 -10.72 -3.78
CA GLN A 26 -5.12 -11.56 -3.87
C GLN A 26 -5.19 -12.40 -5.16
N GLN A 27 -4.27 -12.24 -6.10
CA GLN A 27 -4.24 -13.10 -7.29
C GLN A 27 -3.67 -14.48 -6.95
N ASP A 28 -4.43 -15.53 -7.24
CA ASP A 28 -4.05 -16.94 -7.06
C ASP A 28 -2.89 -17.42 -7.94
N ASN A 29 -2.41 -16.57 -8.87
CA ASN A 29 -1.32 -16.92 -9.79
C ASN A 29 0.06 -16.40 -9.33
N LEU A 30 0.19 -16.01 -8.06
CA LEU A 30 1.47 -15.60 -7.48
C LEU A 30 2.22 -16.82 -6.93
N THR A 31 3.51 -16.90 -7.25
CA THR A 31 4.42 -17.82 -6.56
C THR A 31 4.69 -17.33 -5.15
N ASP A 32 5.09 -18.23 -4.25
CA ASP A 32 5.44 -17.87 -2.87
C ASP A 32 6.49 -16.75 -2.80
N GLU A 33 7.46 -16.72 -3.73
CA GLU A 33 8.47 -15.67 -3.80
C GLU A 33 7.89 -14.30 -4.16
N GLU A 34 7.01 -14.25 -5.16
CA GLU A 34 6.38 -12.99 -5.60
C GLU A 34 5.39 -12.48 -4.55
N ARG A 35 4.67 -13.39 -3.89
CA ARG A 35 3.82 -13.07 -2.75
C ARG A 35 4.63 -12.44 -1.62
N ARG A 36 5.77 -13.03 -1.27
CA ARG A 36 6.65 -12.53 -0.21
C ARG A 36 7.25 -11.16 -0.54
N LYS A 37 7.62 -10.92 -1.80
CA LYS A 37 8.08 -9.59 -2.25
C LYS A 37 6.97 -8.55 -2.12
N LEU A 38 5.76 -8.87 -2.59
CA LEU A 38 4.61 -7.98 -2.49
C LEU A 38 4.22 -7.70 -1.04
N GLU A 39 4.29 -8.70 -0.15
CA GLU A 39 4.04 -8.51 1.29
C GLU A 39 5.10 -7.61 1.94
N ASN A 40 6.38 -7.77 1.59
CA ASN A 40 7.44 -6.88 2.07
C ASN A 40 7.25 -5.45 1.57
N GLU A 41 7.03 -5.24 0.27
CA GLU A 41 6.77 -3.91 -0.29
C GLU A 41 5.54 -3.25 0.34
N LEU A 42 4.47 -4.02 0.56
CA LEU A 42 3.28 -3.51 1.23
C LEU A 42 3.57 -3.08 2.67
N SER A 43 4.31 -3.90 3.42
CA SER A 43 4.66 -3.66 4.83
C SER A 43 5.58 -2.44 4.99
N ASP A 44 6.56 -2.28 4.10
CA ASP A 44 7.44 -1.11 4.09
C ASP A 44 6.66 0.17 3.75
N LEU A 45 5.78 0.10 2.74
CA LEU A 45 4.97 1.24 2.33
C LEU A 45 3.91 1.61 3.39
N GLU A 46 3.29 0.64 4.07
CA GLU A 46 2.38 0.87 5.19
C GLU A 46 3.13 1.51 6.37
N LYS A 47 4.37 1.11 6.66
CA LYS A 47 5.19 1.77 7.69
C LYS A 47 5.56 3.19 7.35
N ASP A 48 5.95 3.46 6.11
CA ASP A 48 6.30 4.82 5.69
C ASP A 48 5.07 5.76 5.65
N PHE A 49 3.87 5.20 5.46
CA PHE A 49 2.63 5.97 5.39
C PHE A 49 1.90 6.14 6.73
N TYR A 50 1.90 5.10 7.58
CA TYR A 50 1.20 5.10 8.88
C TYR A 50 2.13 5.26 10.09
N GLY A 51 3.45 5.13 9.92
CA GLY A 51 4.46 5.29 10.97
C GLY A 51 4.91 6.73 11.15
#